data_AF-A0A654M3J6-F1
#
_entry.id   AF-A0A654M3J6-F1
#
_cell.length_a   1.000
_cell.length_b   1.000
_cell.length_c   1.000
_cell.angle_alpha   90.00
_cell.angle_beta   90.00
_cell.angle_gamma   90.00
#
_symmetry.space_group_name_H-M   'P 1'
#
loop_
_entity.id
_entity.type
_entity.pdbx_description
1 polymer ?
#
loop_
_entity_poly.entity_id
_entity_poly.type
_entity_poly.pdbx_seq_one_letter_code
_entity_poly.pdbx_strand_id
1 'polypeptide(L)'
;MEQQDISEEIQGLTLASVKVLIESTNNELKVSVKFVDIYNDVCRRRGGRYNKEESDLQLRQHVRDNLLSSGYIFIDPNDADSIYLTQKAIDEYAEY
;
A
#
# COMPACT_ATOMS: atom_id res chain seq x y z
N MET A 1 9.17 -23.89 1.52
CA MET A 1 8.82 -22.52 1.96
C MET A 1 8.38 -21.79 0.71
N GLU A 2 7.16 -22.01 0.21
CA GLU A 2 6.90 -21.71 -1.22
C GLU A 2 5.57 -21.03 -1.57
N GLN A 3 4.60 -20.86 -0.65
CA GLN A 3 3.37 -20.07 -0.96
C GLN A 3 2.79 -19.33 0.25
N GLN A 4 2.83 -19.93 1.45
CA GLN A 4 2.36 -19.27 2.68
C GLN A 4 3.17 -18.01 3.01
N ASP A 5 4.49 -18.07 2.90
CA ASP A 5 5.38 -16.95 3.19
C ASP A 5 5.07 -15.71 2.33
N ILE A 6 4.80 -15.91 1.02
CA ILE A 6 4.48 -14.82 0.08
C ILE A 6 3.11 -14.21 0.41
N SER A 7 2.12 -15.03 0.78
CA SER A 7 0.79 -14.53 1.15
C SER A 7 0.83 -13.68 2.43
N GLU A 8 1.58 -14.12 3.44
CA GLU A 8 1.77 -13.35 4.68
C GLU A 8 2.56 -12.05 4.43
N GLU A 9 3.56 -12.11 3.56
CA GLU A 9 4.34 -10.95 3.14
C GLU A 9 3.47 -9.90 2.44
N ILE A 10 2.67 -10.32 1.44
CA ILE A 10 1.76 -9.43 0.72
C ILE A 10 0.74 -8.82 1.69
N GLN A 11 0.16 -9.61 2.61
CA GLN A 11 -0.78 -9.08 3.60
C GLN A 11 -0.10 -8.06 4.51
N GLY A 12 1.10 -8.38 5.01
CA GLY A 12 1.89 -7.46 5.83
C GLY A 12 2.18 -6.14 5.10
N LEU A 13 2.60 -6.20 3.85
CA LEU A 13 2.87 -5.01 3.03
C LEU A 13 1.59 -4.22 2.71
N THR A 14 0.48 -4.91 2.48
CA THR A 14 -0.84 -4.29 2.28
C THR A 14 -1.22 -3.46 3.50
N LEU A 15 -1.15 -4.04 4.70
CA LEU A 15 -1.47 -3.36 5.95
C LEU A 15 -0.53 -2.18 6.22
N ALA A 16 0.77 -2.37 6.00
CA ALA A 16 1.74 -1.28 6.17
C ALA A 16 1.49 -0.14 5.18
N SER A 17 1.10 -0.46 3.94
CA SER A 17 0.75 0.55 2.93
C SER A 17 -0.47 1.37 3.32
N VAL A 18 -1.51 0.75 3.90
CA VAL A 18 -2.67 1.48 4.41
C VAL A 18 -2.27 2.48 5.50
N LYS A 19 -1.44 2.06 6.46
CA LYS A 19 -0.97 2.95 7.55
C LYS A 19 -0.16 4.14 7.01
N VAL A 20 0.82 3.87 6.14
CA VAL A 20 1.62 4.93 5.51
C VAL A 20 0.73 5.86 4.69
N LEU A 21 -0.27 5.33 3.99
CA LEU A 21 -1.20 6.13 3.21
C LEU A 21 -2.01 7.08 4.10
N ILE A 22 -2.63 6.58 5.17
CA ILE A 22 -3.36 7.35 6.20
C ILE A 22 -2.50 8.49 6.75
N GLU A 23 -1.25 8.18 7.13
CA GLU A 23 -0.32 9.18 7.65
C GLU A 23 0.06 10.22 6.59
N SER A 24 0.35 9.78 5.36
CA SER A 24 0.81 10.65 4.27
C SER A 24 -0.26 11.62 3.79
N THR A 25 -1.53 11.22 3.85
CA THR A 25 -2.67 12.07 3.48
C THR A 25 -3.27 12.80 4.67
N ASN A 26 -2.79 12.55 5.89
CA ASN A 26 -3.39 13.06 7.13
C ASN A 26 -4.90 12.79 7.19
N ASN A 27 -5.31 11.59 6.79
CA ASN A 27 -6.71 11.15 6.66
C ASN A 27 -7.57 11.92 5.62
N GLU A 28 -6.97 12.71 4.73
CA GLU A 28 -7.71 13.44 3.70
C GLU A 28 -8.01 12.57 2.48
N LEU A 29 -9.30 12.26 2.28
CA LEU A 29 -9.77 11.42 1.15
C LEU A 29 -9.60 12.05 -0.24
N LYS A 30 -9.39 13.37 -0.32
CA LYS A 30 -9.27 14.11 -1.59
C LYS A 30 -7.83 14.29 -2.06
N VAL A 31 -6.86 13.85 -1.26
CA VAL A 31 -5.44 13.92 -1.61
C VAL A 31 -5.06 12.66 -2.37
N SER A 32 -4.65 12.83 -3.62
CA SER A 32 -4.05 11.76 -4.40
C SER A 32 -2.57 11.66 -4.10
N VAL A 33 -2.05 10.44 -4.00
CA VAL A 33 -0.62 10.16 -3.89
C VAL A 33 -0.22 9.11 -4.91
N LYS A 34 1.05 9.10 -5.31
CA LYS A 34 1.54 8.05 -6.20
C LYS A 34 1.70 6.76 -5.41
N PHE A 35 1.15 5.67 -5.95
CA PHE A 35 1.25 4.37 -5.29
C PHE A 35 2.70 3.94 -5.06
N VAL A 36 3.59 4.21 -6.02
CA VAL A 36 5.01 3.86 -5.91
C VAL A 36 5.71 4.58 -4.76
N ASP A 37 5.33 5.83 -4.46
CA ASP A 37 5.93 6.59 -3.36
C ASP A 37 5.54 5.99 -2.01
N ILE A 38 4.27 5.58 -1.87
CA ILE A 38 3.77 4.88 -0.67
C ILE A 38 4.46 3.53 -0.50
N TYR A 39 4.53 2.73 -1.56
CA TYR A 39 5.17 1.42 -1.53
C TYR A 39 6.65 1.53 -1.13
N ASN A 40 7.38 2.48 -1.72
CA ASN A 40 8.79 2.70 -1.40
C ASN A 40 8.97 3.17 0.06
N ASP A 41 8.08 4.01 0.58
CA ASP A 41 8.13 4.43 1.99
C ASP A 41 7.90 3.24 2.94
N VAL A 42 6.95 2.36 2.64
CA VAL A 42 6.74 1.10 3.38
C VAL A 42 8.02 0.24 3.42
N CYS A 43 8.65 0.01 2.26
CA CYS A 43 9.88 -0.77 2.17
C CYS A 43 11.02 -0.14 3.00
N ARG A 44 11.15 1.20 2.96
CA ARG A 44 12.16 1.92 3.75
C ARG A 44 11.92 1.82 5.26
N ARG A 45 10.68 2.01 5.71
CA ARG A 45 10.31 1.98 7.15
C ARG A 45 10.48 0.60 7.79
N ARG A 46 10.31 -0.48 7.03
CA ARG A 46 10.48 -1.85 7.52
C ARG A 46 11.95 -2.26 7.75
N GLY A 47 12.93 -1.45 7.34
CA GLY A 47 14.30 -1.52 7.88
C GLY A 47 15.06 -2.83 7.64
N GLY A 48 14.84 -3.56 6.54
CA GLY A 48 15.60 -4.78 6.22
C GLY A 48 16.51 -4.65 5.00
N ARG A 49 17.24 -5.71 4.66
CA ARG A 49 18.12 -5.89 3.47
C ARG A 49 17.37 -5.79 2.10
N TYR A 50 16.26 -5.06 2.06
CA TYR A 50 15.19 -5.13 1.07
C TYR A 50 15.22 -3.99 0.05
N ASN A 51 16.39 -3.42 -0.25
CA ASN A 51 16.59 -2.70 -1.51
C ASN A 51 16.28 -3.58 -2.76
N LYS A 52 16.10 -4.90 -2.59
CA LYS A 52 15.59 -5.81 -3.63
C LYS A 52 14.06 -5.78 -3.79
N GLU A 53 13.27 -5.43 -2.77
CA GLU A 53 11.80 -5.37 -2.86
C GLU A 53 11.33 -4.13 -3.64
N GLU A 54 12.07 -3.00 -3.57
CA GLU A 54 11.88 -1.86 -4.50
C GLU A 54 11.99 -2.31 -5.98
N SER A 55 12.60 -3.47 -6.25
CA SER A 55 12.79 -4.05 -7.58
C SER A 55 11.83 -5.20 -7.93
N ASP A 56 11.01 -5.71 -7.00
CA ASP A 56 10.06 -6.80 -7.29
C ASP A 56 8.73 -6.24 -7.81
N LEU A 57 8.66 -6.10 -9.13
CA LEU A 57 7.48 -5.63 -9.84
C LEU A 57 6.24 -6.49 -9.58
N GLN A 58 6.40 -7.80 -9.36
CA GLN A 58 5.28 -8.71 -9.13
C GLN A 58 4.72 -8.51 -7.74
N LEU A 59 5.57 -8.47 -6.72
CA LEU A 59 5.16 -8.22 -5.34
C LEU A 59 4.44 -6.87 -5.22
N ARG A 60 5.00 -5.82 -5.82
CA ARG A 60 4.39 -4.50 -5.86
C ARG A 60 3.01 -4.51 -6.52
N GLN A 61 2.84 -5.23 -7.63
CA GLN A 61 1.55 -5.37 -8.29
C GLN A 61 0.55 -6.12 -7.41
N HIS A 62 0.96 -7.22 -6.76
CA HIS A 62 0.08 -7.97 -5.86
C HIS A 62 -0.39 -7.15 -4.65
N VAL A 63 0.48 -6.33 -4.07
CA VAL A 63 0.09 -5.40 -2.99
C VAL A 63 -0.93 -4.38 -3.52
N ARG A 64 -0.70 -3.81 -4.70
CA ARG A 64 -1.65 -2.89 -5.33
C ARG A 64 -3.03 -3.53 -5.56
N ASP A 65 -3.04 -4.74 -6.10
CA ASP A 65 -4.26 -5.47 -6.40
C ASP A 65 -5.02 -5.84 -5.12
N ASN A 66 -4.31 -6.19 -4.04
CA ASN A 66 -4.92 -6.46 -2.74
C ASN A 66 -5.50 -5.19 -2.08
N LEU A 67 -4.85 -4.04 -2.20
CA LEU A 67 -5.39 -2.77 -1.73
C LEU A 67 -6.68 -2.40 -2.48
N LEU A 68 -6.71 -2.62 -3.80
CA LEU A 68 -7.87 -2.35 -4.66
C LEU A 68 -9.04 -3.29 -4.38
N SER A 69 -8.79 -4.59 -4.39
CA SER A 69 -9.81 -5.62 -4.13
C SER A 69 -10.38 -5.55 -2.72
N SER A 70 -9.55 -5.17 -1.75
CA SER A 70 -10.00 -4.89 -0.38
C SER A 70 -10.77 -3.56 -0.25
N GLY A 71 -10.71 -2.69 -1.26
CA GLY A 71 -11.40 -1.40 -1.27
C GLY A 71 -10.76 -0.34 -0.36
N TYR A 72 -9.47 -0.48 -0.06
CA TYR A 72 -8.72 0.48 0.77
C TYR A 72 -8.21 1.68 -0.03
N ILE A 73 -8.09 1.51 -1.34
CA ILE A 73 -7.68 2.56 -2.27
C ILE A 73 -8.60 2.62 -3.48
N PHE A 74 -8.60 3.77 -4.14
CA PHE A 74 -9.21 3.98 -5.45
C PHE A 74 -8.17 4.58 -6.41
N ILE A 75 -8.12 4.16 -7.67
CA ILE A 75 -7.19 4.70 -8.68
C ILE A 75 -7.77 6.00 -9.26
N ASP A 76 -6.96 7.04 -9.40
CA ASP A 76 -7.39 8.26 -10.08
C ASP A 76 -7.75 7.95 -11.55
N PRO A 77 -8.96 8.28 -12.03
CA PRO A 77 -9.35 8.04 -13.42
C PRO A 77 -8.52 8.84 -14.43
N ASN A 78 -7.83 9.90 -14.00
CA ASN A 78 -7.00 10.75 -14.86
C ASN A 78 -5.51 10.38 -14.79
N ASP A 79 -5.09 9.62 -13.76
CA ASP A 79 -3.71 9.20 -13.56
C ASP A 79 -3.66 7.81 -12.92
N ALA A 80 -3.34 6.81 -13.73
CA ALA A 80 -3.29 5.41 -13.29
C ALA A 80 -2.16 5.13 -12.28
N ASP A 81 -1.21 6.03 -12.06
CA ASP A 81 -0.18 5.87 -11.04
C ASP A 81 -0.57 6.49 -9.69
N SER A 82 -1.61 7.33 -9.69
CA SER A 82 -2.13 8.02 -8.53
C SER A 82 -3.31 7.28 -7.92
N ILE A 83 -3.35 7.29 -6.58
CA ILE A 83 -4.36 6.60 -5.79
C ILE A 83 -4.90 7.53 -4.70
N TYR A 84 -6.15 7.29 -4.32
CA TYR A 84 -6.83 7.93 -3.20
C TYR A 84 -7.03 6.91 -2.09
N LEU A 85 -6.92 7.37 -0.84
CA LEU A 85 -7.37 6.65 0.35
C LEU A 85 -8.91 6.56 0.35
N THR A 86 -9.47 5.46 0.85
CA THR A 86 -10.92 5.32 1.04
C THR A 86 -11.31 5.49 2.51
N GLN A 87 -12.58 5.84 2.77
CA GLN A 87 -13.10 5.92 4.14
C GLN A 87 -13.00 4.56 4.87
N LYS A 88 -13.20 3.45 4.14
CA LYS A 88 -13.06 2.09 4.69
C LYS A 88 -11.69 1.85 5.31
N ALA A 89 -10.63 2.32 4.65
CA ALA A 89 -9.27 2.17 5.16
C ALA A 89 -9.06 2.93 6.47
N ILE A 90 -9.63 4.14 6.60
CA ILE A 90 -9.60 4.93 7.84
C ILE A 90 -10.37 4.21 8.94
N ASP A 91 -11.61 3.78 8.65
CA ASP A 91 -12.48 3.15 9.64
C ASP A 91 -11.86 1.85 10.22
N GLU A 92 -11.12 1.09 9.41
CA GLU A 92 -10.51 -0.16 9.84
C GLU A 92 -9.13 0.01 10.50
N TYR A 93 -8.39 1.09 10.20
CA TYR A 93 -6.96 1.19 10.55
C TYR A 93 -6.49 2.51 11.17
N ALA A 94 -7.34 3.53 11.31
CA ALA A 94 -6.94 4.81 11.90
C ALA A 94 -6.67 4.74 13.42
N GLU A 95 -7.21 3.72 14.11
CA GLU A 95 -7.04 3.53 15.55
C GLU A 95 -5.82 2.67 15.92
N TYR A 96 -5.00 2.23 14.95
CA TYR A 96 -3.98 1.18 15.10
C TYR A 96 -2.52 1.61 15.00
#